data_AF-A0A328MYZ4-F1
#
_entry.id   AF-A0A328MYZ4-F1
#
_cell.length_a   1.000
_cell.length_b   1.000
_cell.length_c   1.000
_cell.angle_alpha   90.00
_cell.angle_beta   90.00
_cell.angle_gamma   90.00
#
_symmetry.space_group_name_H-M   'P 1'
#
loop_
_entity.id
_entity.type
_entity.pdbx_description
1 polymer ?
#
loop_
_entity_poly.entity_id
_entity_poly.type
_entity_poly.pdbx_seq_one_letter_code
_entity_poly.pdbx_strand_id
1 'polypeptide(L)'
;MLDGLDDIDWARLGHAYGAADDVPGQLRALLSPDPAVRDEALAELYTNVFHQGSRFEASAYTVPFLVELLADPATPDPAAVLGLLSALAIGYDEGFLPEGFPVAEYRRAAEGGRELLDAKPPPWTGTDESEKEYVEYTYVESLPTAEQGRLWAYVEVATYDAVRAGVPVFRTVLTHPDASVRTVAAYALAWFPEEADGSVSALAGAIDAVQEPGVESTPGEMATMLVASGLLGAAPDVRWLADPRPVLRWAAAIGRVRVLGAAADAATVEELLSWASAPSDDAGGGPVEGEWVPFLDGDRGGYAGLALRQLGPQHEDRAFDALLDRLPAVSGERSLTVLGVALRLAFPDGPAAAGTPVGVLPPRQRRLAEVLGRSTEPWLIDGQEFGNVAMLVGEYGLPRSREAMLAYLERLP
;
A
#
# COMPACT_ATOMS: atom_id res chain seq x y z
N MET A 1 0.84 -24.68 -18.91
CA MET A 1 1.32 -23.29 -18.77
C MET A 1 0.38 -22.42 -19.54
N LEU A 2 -0.41 -21.62 -18.81
CA LEU A 2 -1.54 -20.84 -19.29
C LEU A 2 -2.70 -21.73 -19.77
N ASP A 3 -2.97 -22.80 -19.03
CA ASP A 3 -3.96 -23.80 -19.42
C ASP A 3 -5.39 -23.22 -19.33
N GLY A 4 -6.15 -23.31 -20.42
CA GLY A 4 -7.51 -22.76 -20.50
C GLY A 4 -7.59 -21.25 -20.77
N LEU A 5 -6.45 -20.58 -21.06
CA LEU A 5 -6.43 -19.15 -21.36
C LEU A 5 -7.34 -18.77 -22.54
N ASP A 6 -7.36 -19.60 -23.59
CA ASP A 6 -8.17 -19.38 -24.79
C ASP A 6 -9.63 -19.86 -24.65
N ASP A 7 -9.98 -20.50 -23.53
CA ASP A 7 -11.35 -20.96 -23.26
C ASP A 7 -12.24 -19.85 -22.68
N ILE A 8 -11.64 -18.74 -22.23
CA ILE A 8 -12.34 -17.57 -21.68
C ILE A 8 -12.69 -16.62 -22.82
N ASP A 9 -13.94 -16.14 -22.85
CA ASP A 9 -14.38 -15.10 -23.79
C ASP A 9 -13.97 -13.70 -23.29
N TRP A 10 -12.67 -13.40 -23.42
CA TRP A 10 -12.03 -12.17 -22.93
C TRP A 10 -12.66 -10.89 -23.47
N ALA A 11 -13.19 -10.91 -24.69
CA ALA A 11 -13.87 -9.78 -25.30
C ALA A 11 -15.17 -9.39 -24.57
N ARG A 12 -15.72 -10.29 -23.75
CA ARG A 12 -16.88 -10.01 -22.88
C ARG A 12 -16.51 -9.43 -21.52
N LEU A 13 -15.24 -9.52 -21.13
CA LEU A 13 -14.76 -9.01 -19.85
C LEU A 13 -14.30 -7.56 -20.00
N GLY A 14 -14.62 -6.73 -19.02
CA GLY A 14 -14.18 -5.34 -18.97
C GLY A 14 -12.88 -5.16 -18.17
N HIS A 15 -11.99 -4.31 -18.68
CA HIS A 15 -10.84 -3.74 -17.97
C HIS A 15 -10.91 -2.19 -18.03
N ALA A 16 -9.90 -1.48 -17.50
CA ALA A 16 -9.91 -0.01 -17.39
C ALA A 16 -10.21 0.75 -18.69
N TYR A 17 -9.83 0.19 -19.84
CA TYR A 17 -9.94 0.82 -21.16
C TYR A 17 -10.93 0.15 -22.12
N GLY A 18 -11.82 -0.74 -21.67
CA GLY A 18 -12.77 -1.45 -22.53
C GLY A 18 -12.69 -2.97 -22.44
N ALA A 19 -12.90 -3.66 -23.57
CA ALA A 19 -12.81 -5.12 -23.67
C ALA A 19 -11.39 -5.62 -23.36
N ALA A 20 -11.28 -6.81 -22.77
CA ALA A 20 -10.01 -7.37 -22.30
C ALA A 20 -9.40 -8.41 -23.27
N ASP A 21 -9.70 -8.34 -24.56
CA ASP A 21 -9.23 -9.30 -25.58
C ASP A 21 -7.72 -9.22 -25.86
N ASP A 22 -7.05 -8.18 -25.35
CA ASP A 22 -5.60 -7.98 -25.37
C ASP A 22 -4.86 -8.72 -24.22
N VAL A 23 -5.52 -8.94 -23.08
CA VAL A 23 -4.95 -9.57 -21.88
C VAL A 23 -4.30 -10.94 -22.14
N PRO A 24 -4.86 -11.85 -22.97
CA PRO A 24 -4.19 -13.10 -23.31
C PRO A 24 -2.85 -12.92 -24.04
N GLY A 25 -2.70 -11.84 -24.80
CA GLY A 25 -1.45 -11.48 -25.46
C GLY A 25 -0.40 -11.05 -24.43
N GLN A 26 -0.80 -10.17 -23.51
CA GLN A 26 0.03 -9.69 -22.39
C GLN A 26 0.52 -10.83 -21.49
N LEU A 27 -0.37 -11.75 -21.09
CA LEU A 27 -0.02 -12.90 -20.26
C LEU A 27 1.02 -13.82 -20.93
N ARG A 28 0.92 -14.04 -22.24
CA ARG A 28 1.93 -14.81 -23.00
C ARG A 28 3.24 -14.03 -23.14
N ALA A 29 3.17 -12.71 -23.30
CA ALA A 29 4.34 -11.85 -23.45
C ALA A 29 5.21 -11.81 -22.18
N LEU A 30 4.65 -12.06 -21.00
CA LEU A 30 5.42 -12.26 -19.76
C LEU A 30 6.40 -13.45 -19.83
N LEU A 31 6.21 -14.41 -20.74
CA LEU A 31 7.13 -15.53 -20.97
C LEU A 31 8.17 -15.25 -22.06
N SER A 32 8.18 -14.04 -22.63
CA SER A 32 9.11 -13.68 -23.68
C SER A 32 10.56 -13.80 -23.22
N PRO A 33 11.48 -14.32 -24.05
CA PRO A 33 12.91 -14.28 -23.75
C PRO A 33 13.47 -12.85 -23.75
N ASP A 34 12.77 -11.89 -24.37
CA ASP A 34 13.16 -10.48 -24.40
C ASP A 34 12.62 -9.73 -23.16
N PRO A 35 13.50 -9.21 -22.27
CA PRO A 35 13.09 -8.45 -21.10
C PRO A 35 12.24 -7.22 -21.43
N ALA A 36 12.50 -6.52 -22.53
CA ALA A 36 11.74 -5.33 -22.88
C ALA A 36 10.27 -5.65 -23.19
N VAL A 37 10.02 -6.81 -23.81
CA VAL A 37 8.66 -7.31 -24.08
C VAL A 37 7.95 -7.68 -22.78
N ARG A 38 8.67 -8.22 -21.79
CA ARG A 38 8.09 -8.53 -20.47
C ARG A 38 7.76 -7.27 -19.70
N ASP A 39 8.65 -6.29 -19.70
CA ASP A 39 8.46 -5.00 -19.03
C ASP A 39 7.24 -4.25 -19.61
N GLU A 40 7.11 -4.23 -20.94
CA GLU A 40 5.95 -3.66 -21.63
C GLU A 40 4.66 -4.40 -21.27
N ALA A 41 4.65 -5.74 -21.36
CA ALA A 41 3.48 -6.54 -21.01
C ALA A 41 3.06 -6.37 -19.54
N LEU A 42 4.01 -6.27 -18.63
CA LEU A 42 3.73 -6.01 -17.22
C LEU A 42 3.15 -4.61 -17.01
N ALA A 43 3.70 -3.59 -17.67
CA ALA A 43 3.20 -2.22 -17.61
C ALA A 43 1.78 -2.10 -18.18
N GLU A 44 1.48 -2.82 -19.27
CA GLU A 44 0.13 -2.91 -19.83
C GLU A 44 -0.84 -3.57 -18.84
N LEU A 45 -0.47 -4.68 -18.20
CA LEU A 45 -1.31 -5.31 -17.17
C LEU A 45 -1.58 -4.37 -15.97
N TYR A 46 -0.55 -3.63 -15.52
CA TYR A 46 -0.66 -2.58 -14.48
C TYR A 46 -1.46 -1.34 -14.91
N THR A 47 -1.82 -1.24 -16.18
CA THR A 47 -2.60 -0.14 -16.74
C THR A 47 -4.03 -0.60 -17.02
N ASN A 48 -4.20 -1.85 -17.44
CA ASN A 48 -5.45 -2.43 -17.92
C ASN A 48 -6.25 -3.08 -16.80
N VAL A 49 -5.70 -4.14 -16.18
CA VAL A 49 -6.39 -4.95 -15.16
C VAL A 49 -6.15 -4.45 -13.74
N PHE A 50 -5.26 -3.48 -13.60
CA PHE A 50 -5.10 -2.67 -12.40
C PHE A 50 -5.00 -1.23 -12.91
N HIS A 51 -5.79 -0.28 -12.42
CA HIS A 51 -5.66 1.10 -12.87
C HIS A 51 -5.86 2.07 -11.72
N GLN A 52 -4.79 2.80 -11.36
CA GLN A 52 -4.80 3.77 -10.24
C GLN A 52 -5.41 3.18 -8.96
N GLY A 53 -5.06 1.94 -8.64
CA GLY A 53 -5.59 1.26 -7.46
C GLY A 53 -7.01 0.71 -7.61
N SER A 54 -7.60 0.69 -8.80
CA SER A 54 -8.87 0.02 -9.10
C SER A 54 -8.65 -1.33 -9.76
N ARG A 55 -9.55 -2.29 -9.48
CA ARG A 55 -9.66 -3.59 -10.18
C ARG A 55 -10.92 -3.60 -11.04
N PHE A 56 -10.92 -4.46 -12.04
CA PHE A 56 -11.99 -4.64 -13.00
C PHE A 56 -12.39 -6.11 -13.09
N GLU A 57 -13.46 -6.40 -13.81
CA GLU A 57 -13.93 -7.78 -14.00
C GLU A 57 -12.81 -8.70 -14.53
N ALA A 58 -12.05 -8.24 -15.54
CA ALA A 58 -10.94 -8.99 -16.11
C ALA A 58 -9.83 -9.31 -15.10
N SER A 59 -9.65 -8.50 -14.04
CA SER A 59 -8.62 -8.70 -13.02
C SER A 59 -8.71 -10.06 -12.36
N ALA A 60 -9.90 -10.47 -11.94
CA ALA A 60 -10.10 -11.77 -11.30
C ALA A 60 -9.81 -12.96 -12.25
N TYR A 61 -10.05 -12.78 -13.56
CA TYR A 61 -9.77 -13.81 -14.58
C TYR A 61 -8.30 -13.89 -14.96
N THR A 62 -7.54 -12.80 -14.84
CA THR A 62 -6.09 -12.77 -15.10
C THR A 62 -5.30 -13.53 -14.03
N VAL A 63 -5.76 -13.47 -12.78
CA VAL A 63 -5.01 -13.96 -11.61
C VAL A 63 -4.62 -15.45 -11.68
N PRO A 64 -5.51 -16.40 -12.02
CA PRO A 64 -5.13 -17.82 -12.09
C PRO A 64 -3.91 -18.09 -12.98
N PHE A 65 -3.77 -17.35 -14.08
CA PHE A 65 -2.66 -17.48 -15.01
C PHE A 65 -1.36 -16.92 -14.44
N LEU A 66 -1.41 -15.78 -13.75
CA LEU A 66 -0.26 -15.24 -13.03
C LEU A 66 0.21 -16.19 -11.91
N VAL A 67 -0.72 -16.84 -11.22
CA VAL A 67 -0.40 -17.88 -10.21
C VAL A 67 0.23 -19.11 -10.86
N GLU A 68 -0.26 -19.54 -12.03
CA GLU A 68 0.33 -20.65 -12.79
C GLU A 68 1.77 -20.32 -13.24
N LEU A 69 2.01 -19.08 -13.70
CA LEU A 69 3.35 -18.60 -14.01
C LEU A 69 4.28 -18.71 -12.78
N LEU A 70 3.85 -18.24 -11.61
CA LEU A 70 4.66 -18.36 -10.39
C LEU A 70 4.92 -19.79 -9.92
N ALA A 71 4.03 -20.73 -10.26
CA ALA A 71 4.21 -22.13 -9.92
C ALA A 71 5.29 -22.82 -10.79
N ASP A 72 5.68 -22.23 -11.92
CA ASP A 72 6.75 -22.75 -12.77
C ASP A 72 8.10 -22.06 -12.45
N PRO A 73 9.12 -22.80 -11.99
CA PRO A 73 10.46 -22.28 -11.74
C PRO A 73 11.16 -21.68 -12.97
N ALA A 74 10.70 -21.96 -14.20
CA ALA A 74 11.24 -21.41 -15.43
C ALA A 74 10.70 -20.02 -15.78
N THR A 75 9.70 -19.51 -15.04
CA THR A 75 9.10 -18.20 -15.28
C THR A 75 10.14 -17.10 -15.03
N PRO A 76 10.38 -16.22 -16.02
CA PRO A 76 11.24 -15.06 -15.82
C PRO A 76 10.59 -14.04 -14.88
N ASP A 77 11.42 -13.30 -14.16
CA ASP A 77 11.03 -12.18 -13.29
C ASP A 77 9.85 -12.47 -12.33
N PRO A 78 9.88 -13.58 -11.55
CA PRO A 78 8.76 -13.97 -10.68
C PRO A 78 8.45 -12.92 -9.59
N ALA A 79 9.44 -12.13 -9.17
CA ALA A 79 9.20 -11.00 -8.26
C ALA A 79 8.23 -9.97 -8.86
N ALA A 80 8.32 -9.70 -10.16
CA ALA A 80 7.49 -8.71 -10.84
C ALA A 80 6.04 -9.19 -10.99
N VAL A 81 5.85 -10.46 -11.35
CA VAL A 81 4.54 -11.13 -11.40
C VAL A 81 3.87 -11.12 -10.03
N LEU A 82 4.63 -11.42 -8.98
CA LEU A 82 4.14 -11.44 -7.62
C LEU A 82 3.82 -10.03 -7.07
N GLY A 83 4.57 -9.01 -7.51
CA GLY A 83 4.24 -7.62 -7.28
C GLY A 83 2.86 -7.27 -7.85
N LEU A 84 2.60 -7.65 -9.11
CA LEU A 84 1.29 -7.43 -9.74
C LEU A 84 0.17 -8.18 -9.00
N LEU A 85 0.38 -9.43 -8.59
CA LEU A 85 -0.59 -10.17 -7.78
C LEU A 85 -0.89 -9.46 -6.44
N SER A 86 0.13 -8.88 -5.81
CA SER A 86 -0.05 -8.11 -4.57
C SER A 86 -0.90 -6.86 -4.82
N ALA A 87 -0.61 -6.10 -5.88
CA ALA A 87 -1.39 -4.94 -6.29
C ALA A 87 -2.85 -5.31 -6.65
N LEU A 88 -3.05 -6.42 -7.36
CA LEU A 88 -4.38 -6.94 -7.69
C LEU A 88 -5.17 -7.36 -6.44
N ALA A 89 -4.50 -7.91 -5.42
CA ALA A 89 -5.15 -8.34 -4.21
C ALA A 89 -5.72 -7.18 -3.39
N ILE A 90 -4.94 -6.11 -3.21
CA ILE A 90 -5.30 -5.06 -2.24
C ILE A 90 -5.43 -3.66 -2.83
N GLY A 91 -4.79 -3.34 -3.95
CA GLY A 91 -4.55 -1.94 -4.31
C GLY A 91 -3.18 -1.47 -3.88
N TYR A 92 -3.15 -0.22 -3.40
CA TYR A 92 -1.99 0.36 -2.76
C TYR A 92 -2.05 0.09 -1.26
N ASP A 93 -0.94 -0.34 -0.67
CA ASP A 93 -0.87 -0.72 0.73
C ASP A 93 -1.05 0.46 1.70
N GLU A 94 -0.72 1.67 1.27
CA GLU A 94 -0.92 2.92 2.02
C GLU A 94 -2.34 3.09 2.59
N GLY A 95 -3.36 2.56 1.89
CA GLY A 95 -4.77 2.61 2.33
C GLY A 95 -5.09 1.66 3.49
N PHE A 96 -4.22 0.69 3.75
CA PHE A 96 -4.43 -0.37 4.74
C PHE A 96 -3.38 -0.41 5.84
N LEU A 97 -2.25 0.26 5.66
CA LEU A 97 -1.21 0.36 6.67
C LEU A 97 -1.62 1.34 7.78
N PRO A 98 -1.31 1.01 9.06
CA PRO A 98 -0.58 -0.15 9.55
C PRO A 98 -1.44 -1.41 9.86
N GLU A 99 -2.76 -1.42 9.68
CA GLU A 99 -3.66 -2.46 10.17
C GLU A 99 -3.70 -3.74 9.32
N GLY A 100 -3.42 -3.66 8.03
CA GLY A 100 -3.62 -4.77 7.09
C GLY A 100 -5.02 -4.76 6.44
N PHE A 101 -5.22 -5.64 5.46
CA PHE A 101 -6.41 -5.62 4.61
C PHE A 101 -7.68 -6.08 5.35
N PRO A 102 -8.73 -5.23 5.46
CA PRO A 102 -9.93 -5.51 6.26
C PRO A 102 -10.97 -6.31 5.45
N VAL A 103 -10.59 -7.51 4.99
CA VAL A 103 -11.40 -8.33 4.06
C VAL A 103 -12.85 -8.56 4.52
N ALA A 104 -13.10 -8.68 5.83
CA ALA A 104 -14.45 -8.87 6.36
C ALA A 104 -15.38 -7.66 6.14
N GLU A 105 -14.83 -6.44 6.01
CA GLU A 105 -15.59 -5.24 5.68
C GLU A 105 -15.89 -5.17 4.18
N TYR A 106 -14.89 -5.47 3.36
CA TYR A 106 -15.02 -5.54 1.90
C TYR A 106 -16.05 -6.60 1.48
N ARG A 107 -16.04 -7.79 2.10
CA ARG A 107 -17.04 -8.83 1.85
C ARG A 107 -18.47 -8.37 2.17
N ARG A 108 -18.67 -7.61 3.26
CA ARG A 108 -19.98 -7.04 3.61
C ARG A 108 -20.40 -5.96 2.60
N ALA A 109 -19.47 -5.12 2.18
CA ALA A 109 -19.72 -4.11 1.16
C ALA A 109 -20.06 -4.71 -0.21
N ALA A 110 -19.51 -5.88 -0.53
CA ALA A 110 -19.72 -6.61 -1.79
C ALA A 110 -21.09 -7.33 -1.92
N GLU A 111 -21.90 -7.39 -0.86
CA GLU A 111 -23.19 -8.09 -0.89
C GLU A 111 -24.12 -7.53 -1.97
N GLY A 112 -24.55 -8.39 -2.90
CA GLY A 112 -25.39 -8.01 -4.05
C GLY A 112 -24.62 -7.40 -5.23
N GLY A 113 -23.30 -7.26 -5.14
CA GLY A 113 -22.47 -6.71 -6.22
C GLY A 113 -22.33 -7.63 -7.43
N ARG A 114 -22.47 -8.96 -7.23
CA ARG A 114 -22.43 -9.93 -8.32
C ARG A 114 -23.57 -9.71 -9.32
N GLU A 115 -24.79 -9.54 -8.83
CA GLU A 115 -25.96 -9.33 -9.67
C GLU A 115 -25.85 -8.01 -10.46
N LEU A 116 -25.19 -6.99 -9.88
CA LEU A 116 -24.90 -5.74 -10.57
C LEU A 116 -23.85 -5.95 -11.67
N LEU A 117 -22.81 -6.74 -11.42
CA LEU A 117 -21.80 -7.05 -12.44
C LEU A 117 -22.40 -7.90 -13.57
N ASP A 118 -23.21 -8.92 -13.26
CA ASP A 118 -23.88 -9.77 -14.25
C ASP A 118 -24.87 -8.99 -15.13
N ALA A 119 -25.44 -7.89 -14.61
CA ALA A 119 -26.34 -7.01 -15.35
C ALA A 119 -25.62 -5.96 -16.21
N LYS A 120 -24.29 -5.82 -16.06
CA LYS A 120 -23.47 -4.89 -16.83
C LYS A 120 -23.55 -5.22 -18.34
N PRO A 121 -23.79 -4.23 -19.22
CA PRO A 121 -23.72 -4.45 -20.66
C PRO A 121 -22.31 -4.90 -21.08
N PRO A 122 -22.18 -5.70 -22.16
CA PRO A 122 -20.88 -6.12 -22.64
C PRO A 122 -20.00 -4.92 -23.04
N PRO A 123 -18.67 -5.00 -22.89
CA PRO A 123 -17.76 -3.95 -23.34
C PRO A 123 -17.90 -3.63 -24.83
N TRP A 124 -17.47 -2.43 -25.21
CA TRP A 124 -17.37 -2.04 -26.61
C TRP A 124 -16.22 -2.79 -27.30
N THR A 125 -16.50 -3.35 -28.48
CA THR A 125 -15.54 -4.14 -29.28
C THR A 125 -15.37 -3.57 -30.71
N GLY A 126 -15.65 -2.29 -30.91
CA GLY A 126 -15.51 -1.64 -32.21
C GLY A 126 -14.04 -1.41 -32.58
N THR A 127 -13.79 -1.03 -33.83
CA THR A 127 -12.42 -0.77 -34.33
C THR A 127 -12.11 0.72 -34.52
N ASP A 128 -13.12 1.59 -34.43
CA ASP A 128 -12.95 3.04 -34.51
C ASP A 128 -12.83 3.63 -33.11
N GLU A 129 -11.60 3.85 -32.66
CA GLU A 129 -11.31 4.42 -31.34
C GLU A 129 -11.96 5.80 -31.12
N SER A 130 -12.34 6.53 -32.18
CA SER A 130 -13.07 7.81 -32.03
C SER A 130 -14.52 7.63 -31.58
N GLU A 131 -15.08 6.42 -31.72
CA GLU A 131 -16.42 6.02 -31.28
C GLU A 131 -16.39 5.15 -30.02
N LYS A 132 -15.25 5.07 -29.33
CA LYS A 132 -15.06 4.18 -28.18
C LYS A 132 -15.96 4.56 -27.01
N GLU A 133 -16.77 3.60 -26.58
CA GLU A 133 -17.61 3.74 -25.41
C GLU A 133 -16.99 3.06 -24.20
N TYR A 134 -16.80 3.83 -23.12
CA TYR A 134 -16.39 3.29 -21.83
C TYR A 134 -17.62 2.75 -21.09
N VAL A 135 -18.10 1.60 -21.56
CA VAL A 135 -19.33 0.94 -21.05
C VAL A 135 -19.26 0.72 -19.54
N GLU A 136 -18.11 0.33 -19.01
CA GLU A 136 -17.88 0.11 -17.57
C GLU A 136 -18.22 1.36 -16.75
N TYR A 137 -17.56 2.48 -17.03
CA TYR A 137 -17.77 3.73 -16.32
C TYR A 137 -19.18 4.29 -16.55
N THR A 138 -19.68 4.23 -17.78
CA THR A 138 -21.04 4.71 -18.11
C THR A 138 -22.10 3.93 -17.35
N TYR A 139 -21.95 2.60 -17.25
CA TYR A 139 -22.85 1.75 -16.50
C TYR A 139 -22.79 2.06 -15.00
N VAL A 140 -21.59 2.10 -14.43
CA VAL A 140 -21.41 2.40 -13.00
C VAL A 140 -21.96 3.78 -12.65
N GLU A 141 -21.68 4.81 -13.45
CA GLU A 141 -22.21 6.16 -13.23
C GLU A 141 -23.74 6.23 -13.32
N SER A 142 -24.38 5.30 -14.04
CA SER A 142 -25.84 5.20 -14.11
C SER A 142 -26.47 4.60 -12.84
N LEU A 143 -25.69 3.88 -12.03
CA LEU A 143 -26.16 3.27 -10.78
C LEU A 143 -26.23 4.30 -9.64
N PRO A 144 -27.15 4.14 -8.67
CA PRO A 144 -27.08 4.85 -7.39
C PRO A 144 -25.73 4.65 -6.70
N THR A 145 -25.21 5.67 -6.01
CA THR A 145 -23.88 5.62 -5.34
C THR A 145 -23.69 4.40 -4.42
N ALA A 146 -24.73 3.98 -3.71
CA ALA A 146 -24.65 2.80 -2.85
C ALA A 146 -24.46 1.49 -3.65
N GLU A 147 -25.00 1.41 -4.86
CA GLU A 147 -24.83 0.26 -5.77
C GLU A 147 -23.48 0.29 -6.48
N GLN A 148 -22.98 1.48 -6.82
CA GLN A 148 -21.60 1.65 -7.31
C GLN A 148 -20.59 1.05 -6.32
N GLY A 149 -20.72 1.41 -5.03
CA GLY A 149 -19.85 0.88 -3.98
C GLY A 149 -19.93 -0.64 -3.85
N ARG A 150 -21.13 -1.24 -3.99
CA ARG A 150 -21.29 -2.71 -3.94
C ARG A 150 -20.65 -3.41 -5.12
N LEU A 151 -20.82 -2.87 -6.34
CA LEU A 151 -20.21 -3.42 -7.55
C LEU A 151 -18.69 -3.41 -7.42
N TRP A 152 -18.09 -2.28 -7.06
CA TRP A 152 -16.64 -2.18 -6.92
C TRP A 152 -16.10 -3.07 -5.81
N ALA A 153 -16.75 -3.07 -4.63
CA ALA A 153 -16.36 -3.97 -3.55
C ALA A 153 -16.44 -5.45 -3.97
N TYR A 154 -17.42 -5.84 -4.78
CA TYR A 154 -17.51 -7.19 -5.31
C TYR A 154 -16.35 -7.53 -6.25
N VAL A 155 -16.00 -6.64 -7.18
CA VAL A 155 -14.86 -6.84 -8.09
C VAL A 155 -13.55 -6.96 -7.31
N GLU A 156 -13.36 -6.14 -6.28
CA GLU A 156 -12.19 -6.19 -5.40
C GLU A 156 -12.12 -7.50 -4.63
N VAL A 157 -13.22 -7.94 -4.01
CA VAL A 157 -13.28 -9.21 -3.28
C VAL A 157 -13.08 -10.41 -4.21
N ALA A 158 -13.66 -10.38 -5.41
CA ALA A 158 -13.48 -11.46 -6.39
C ALA A 158 -12.02 -11.58 -6.84
N THR A 159 -11.35 -10.44 -7.07
CA THR A 159 -9.92 -10.42 -7.41
C THR A 159 -9.07 -10.87 -6.23
N TYR A 160 -9.34 -10.37 -5.03
CA TYR A 160 -8.69 -10.80 -3.80
C TYR A 160 -8.79 -12.32 -3.58
N ASP A 161 -9.98 -12.90 -3.76
CA ASP A 161 -10.21 -14.33 -3.60
C ASP A 161 -9.47 -15.16 -4.65
N ALA A 162 -9.40 -14.67 -5.89
CA ALA A 162 -8.60 -15.29 -6.93
C ALA A 162 -7.10 -15.30 -6.54
N VAL A 163 -6.57 -14.20 -5.99
CA VAL A 163 -5.16 -14.14 -5.57
C VAL A 163 -4.93 -15.02 -4.34
N ARG A 164 -5.86 -15.00 -3.39
CA ARG A 164 -5.82 -15.82 -2.19
C ARG A 164 -5.70 -17.31 -2.52
N ALA A 165 -6.36 -17.78 -3.57
CA ALA A 165 -6.24 -19.17 -4.02
C ALA A 165 -4.79 -19.57 -4.38
N GLY A 166 -3.95 -18.60 -4.75
CA GLY A 166 -2.51 -18.78 -5.03
C GLY A 166 -1.60 -18.72 -3.79
N VAL A 167 -2.09 -18.40 -2.60
CA VAL A 167 -1.28 -18.27 -1.38
C VAL A 167 -0.39 -19.50 -1.08
N PRO A 168 -0.85 -20.77 -1.29
CA PRO A 168 0.04 -21.92 -1.16
C PRO A 168 1.29 -21.85 -2.04
N VAL A 169 1.18 -21.30 -3.26
CA VAL A 169 2.33 -21.08 -4.16
C VAL A 169 3.25 -20.02 -3.57
N PHE A 170 2.72 -18.90 -3.06
CA PHE A 170 3.56 -17.83 -2.46
C PHE A 170 4.39 -18.35 -1.28
N ARG A 171 3.83 -19.26 -0.47
CA ARG A 171 4.57 -19.92 0.63
C ARG A 171 5.75 -20.75 0.11
N THR A 172 5.62 -21.41 -1.05
CA THR A 172 6.73 -22.14 -1.68
C THR A 172 7.79 -21.20 -2.25
N VAL A 173 7.39 -20.01 -2.71
CA VAL A 173 8.32 -18.99 -3.23
C VAL A 173 9.24 -18.44 -2.14
N LEU A 174 8.89 -18.57 -0.85
CA LEU A 174 9.79 -18.25 0.27
C LEU A 174 11.08 -19.11 0.30
N THR A 175 11.19 -20.17 -0.50
CA THR A 175 12.44 -20.95 -0.62
C THR A 175 13.19 -20.66 -1.92
N HIS A 176 12.80 -19.62 -2.67
CA HIS A 176 13.46 -19.25 -3.92
C HIS A 176 14.92 -18.83 -3.67
N PRO A 177 15.89 -19.16 -4.56
CA PRO A 177 17.30 -18.82 -4.36
C PRO A 177 17.57 -17.31 -4.29
N ASP A 178 16.79 -16.50 -5.01
CA ASP A 178 16.89 -15.04 -5.03
C ASP A 178 16.15 -14.39 -3.84
N ALA A 179 16.87 -13.61 -3.04
CA ALA A 179 16.35 -12.88 -1.88
C ALA A 179 15.29 -11.82 -2.24
N SER A 180 15.38 -11.20 -3.42
CA SER A 180 14.38 -10.22 -3.88
C SER A 180 13.02 -10.88 -4.10
N VAL A 181 13.01 -12.08 -4.68
CA VAL A 181 11.80 -12.89 -4.91
C VAL A 181 11.19 -13.32 -3.58
N ARG A 182 12.01 -13.77 -2.61
CA ARG A 182 11.55 -14.10 -1.26
C ARG A 182 10.98 -12.88 -0.52
N THR A 183 11.55 -11.69 -0.73
CA THR A 183 11.05 -10.44 -0.17
C THR A 183 9.64 -10.15 -0.65
N VAL A 184 9.39 -10.20 -1.96
CA VAL A 184 8.05 -9.96 -2.52
C VAL A 184 7.06 -11.07 -2.08
N ALA A 185 7.52 -12.31 -1.89
CA ALA A 185 6.69 -13.40 -1.33
C ALA A 185 6.25 -13.12 0.10
N ALA A 186 7.17 -12.67 0.95
CA ALA A 186 6.82 -12.27 2.31
C ALA A 186 5.82 -11.11 2.32
N TYR A 187 5.99 -10.12 1.43
CA TYR A 187 5.06 -9.01 1.28
C TYR A 187 3.67 -9.46 0.83
N ALA A 188 3.57 -10.27 -0.23
CA ALA A 188 2.30 -10.77 -0.75
C ALA A 188 1.52 -11.53 0.34
N LEU A 189 2.20 -12.38 1.12
CA LEU A 189 1.59 -13.16 2.19
C LEU A 189 0.97 -12.31 3.30
N ALA A 190 1.47 -11.09 3.54
CA ALA A 190 1.04 -10.21 4.62
C ALA A 190 -0.44 -9.79 4.55
N TRP A 191 -1.05 -9.90 3.38
CA TRP A 191 -2.36 -9.34 3.05
C TRP A 191 -3.53 -10.33 3.17
N PHE A 192 -3.24 -11.57 3.58
CA PHE A 192 -4.23 -12.65 3.67
C PHE A 192 -4.46 -13.09 5.11
N PRO A 193 -5.19 -12.31 5.94
CA PRO A 193 -5.47 -12.68 7.33
C PRO A 193 -6.26 -14.00 7.45
N GLU A 194 -7.04 -14.37 6.45
CA GLU A 194 -7.74 -15.65 6.39
C GLU A 194 -6.78 -16.85 6.19
N GLU A 195 -5.56 -16.58 5.76
CA GLU A 195 -4.48 -17.55 5.52
C GLU A 195 -3.35 -17.43 6.57
N ALA A 196 -3.58 -16.69 7.66
CA ALA A 196 -2.56 -16.30 8.63
C ALA A 196 -1.80 -17.48 9.22
N ASP A 197 -2.49 -18.52 9.71
CA ASP A 197 -1.84 -19.65 10.40
C ASP A 197 -0.74 -20.31 9.54
N GLY A 198 -1.05 -20.60 8.27
CA GLY A 198 -0.10 -21.21 7.35
C GLY A 198 1.00 -20.25 6.91
N SER A 199 0.66 -18.98 6.72
CA SER A 199 1.61 -17.95 6.26
C SER A 199 2.59 -17.55 7.36
N VAL A 200 2.14 -17.39 8.60
CA VAL A 200 2.98 -17.15 9.78
C VAL A 200 3.95 -18.31 9.99
N SER A 201 3.47 -19.55 9.90
CA SER A 201 4.35 -20.72 10.02
C SER A 201 5.42 -20.76 8.92
N ALA A 202 5.06 -20.40 7.68
CA ALA A 202 6.00 -20.37 6.56
C ALA A 202 7.03 -19.23 6.71
N LEU A 203 6.58 -18.04 7.12
CA LEU A 203 7.45 -16.89 7.41
C LEU A 203 8.44 -17.20 8.54
N ALA A 204 7.98 -17.82 9.63
CA ALA A 204 8.86 -18.22 10.73
C ALA A 204 9.93 -19.21 10.26
N GLY A 205 9.55 -20.22 9.46
CA GLY A 205 10.51 -21.16 8.87
C GLY A 205 11.51 -20.48 7.92
N ALA A 206 11.06 -19.51 7.12
CA ALA A 206 11.93 -18.75 6.22
C ALA A 206 12.92 -17.86 7.00
N ILE A 207 12.46 -17.18 8.06
CA ILE A 207 13.29 -16.40 8.98
C ILE A 207 14.39 -17.27 9.60
N ASP A 208 14.05 -18.48 10.05
CA ASP A 208 15.04 -19.42 10.60
C ASP A 208 16.03 -19.91 9.53
N ALA A 209 15.55 -20.25 8.34
CA ALA A 209 16.38 -20.75 7.25
C ALA A 209 17.42 -19.73 6.77
N VAL A 210 17.06 -18.45 6.62
CA VAL A 210 18.00 -17.42 6.15
C VAL A 210 19.03 -16.97 7.19
N GLN A 211 18.89 -17.45 8.43
CA GLN A 211 19.91 -17.33 9.48
C GLN A 211 20.93 -18.48 9.45
N GLU A 212 20.70 -19.53 8.67
CA GLU A 212 21.64 -20.65 8.56
C GLU A 212 22.95 -20.24 7.84
N PRO A 213 24.11 -20.73 8.30
CA PRO A 213 25.39 -20.40 7.66
C PRO A 213 25.42 -20.79 6.18
N GLY A 214 25.73 -19.83 5.30
CA GLY A 214 25.88 -20.05 3.87
C GLY A 214 24.62 -19.78 3.03
N VAL A 215 23.50 -19.39 3.65
CA VAL A 215 22.32 -18.89 2.94
C VAL A 215 22.49 -17.39 2.68
N GLU A 216 22.38 -16.99 1.42
CA GLU A 216 22.40 -15.57 1.03
C GLU A 216 21.06 -14.92 1.40
N SER A 217 21.12 -13.82 2.16
CA SER A 217 19.94 -13.09 2.63
C SER A 217 20.23 -11.60 2.77
N THR A 218 19.19 -10.80 2.72
CA THR A 218 19.28 -9.34 2.88
C THR A 218 18.56 -8.88 4.14
N PRO A 219 19.01 -7.78 4.79
CA PRO A 219 18.26 -7.20 5.90
C PRO A 219 16.82 -6.81 5.55
N GLY A 220 16.58 -6.33 4.33
CA GLY A 220 15.26 -5.94 3.82
C GLY A 220 14.31 -7.13 3.68
N GLU A 221 14.82 -8.27 3.23
CA GLU A 221 14.05 -9.53 3.18
C GLU A 221 13.54 -9.91 4.58
N MET A 222 14.46 -9.97 5.54
CA MET A 222 14.15 -10.31 6.93
C MET A 222 13.19 -9.30 7.58
N ALA A 223 13.41 -8.00 7.33
CA ALA A 223 12.52 -6.93 7.77
C ALA A 223 11.10 -7.15 7.24
N THR A 224 10.97 -7.49 5.95
CA THR A 224 9.68 -7.72 5.30
C THR A 224 8.96 -8.91 5.95
N MET A 225 9.66 -10.00 6.25
CA MET A 225 9.07 -11.16 6.94
C MET A 225 8.59 -10.84 8.37
N LEU A 226 9.31 -9.99 9.11
CA LEU A 226 8.92 -9.57 10.46
C LEU A 226 7.68 -8.67 10.44
N VAL A 227 7.61 -7.73 9.49
CA VAL A 227 6.42 -6.88 9.29
C VAL A 227 5.22 -7.72 8.86
N ALA A 228 5.40 -8.61 7.88
CA ALA A 228 4.35 -9.51 7.41
C ALA A 228 3.79 -10.40 8.53
N SER A 229 4.67 -10.93 9.40
CA SER A 229 4.26 -11.71 10.57
C SER A 229 3.35 -10.89 11.49
N GLY A 230 3.71 -9.63 11.76
CA GLY A 230 2.91 -8.73 12.60
C GLY A 230 1.55 -8.40 12.00
N LEU A 231 1.48 -8.11 10.70
CA LEU A 231 0.22 -7.88 9.97
C LEU A 231 -0.71 -9.10 10.04
N LEU A 232 -0.15 -10.30 10.04
CA LEU A 232 -0.88 -11.57 10.21
C LEU A 232 -1.14 -11.95 11.67
N GLY A 233 -0.85 -11.06 12.64
CA GLY A 233 -1.18 -11.26 14.05
C GLY A 233 -0.10 -11.95 14.88
N ALA A 234 1.07 -12.21 14.33
CA ALA A 234 2.19 -12.83 15.04
C ALA A 234 3.27 -11.80 15.38
N ALA A 235 3.36 -11.43 16.66
CA ALA A 235 4.33 -10.43 17.12
C ALA A 235 5.76 -10.97 16.96
N PRO A 236 6.66 -10.24 16.28
CA PRO A 236 8.09 -10.55 16.28
C PRO A 236 8.66 -10.66 17.69
N ASP A 237 9.62 -11.57 17.90
CA ASP A 237 10.33 -11.71 19.17
C ASP A 237 11.02 -10.38 19.56
N VAL A 238 10.94 -10.01 20.83
CA VAL A 238 11.51 -8.77 21.37
C VAL A 238 13.02 -8.66 21.13
N ARG A 239 13.73 -9.78 21.00
CA ARG A 239 15.17 -9.82 20.72
C ARG A 239 15.57 -9.05 19.46
N TRP A 240 14.66 -8.97 18.47
CA TRP A 240 14.93 -8.27 17.21
C TRP A 240 15.06 -6.75 17.40
N LEU A 241 14.53 -6.19 18.49
CA LEU A 241 14.77 -4.79 18.88
C LEU A 241 16.22 -4.52 19.32
N ALA A 242 17.03 -5.57 19.54
CA ALA A 242 18.45 -5.46 19.86
C ALA A 242 19.36 -5.85 18.69
N ASP A 243 18.81 -6.11 17.50
CA ASP A 243 19.62 -6.45 16.32
C ASP A 243 20.52 -5.26 15.93
N PRO A 244 21.80 -5.50 15.56
CA PRO A 244 22.69 -4.42 15.12
C PRO A 244 22.18 -3.69 13.88
N ARG A 245 21.40 -4.33 13.01
CA ARG A 245 20.85 -3.77 11.78
C ARG A 245 19.61 -2.91 12.09
N PRO A 246 19.64 -1.59 11.80
CA PRO A 246 18.53 -0.69 12.11
C PRO A 246 17.19 -1.11 11.48
N VAL A 247 17.21 -1.58 10.24
CA VAL A 247 15.99 -1.99 9.54
C VAL A 247 15.28 -3.19 10.21
N LEU A 248 16.01 -4.06 10.91
CA LEU A 248 15.39 -5.16 11.64
C LEU A 248 14.77 -4.72 12.96
N ARG A 249 15.37 -3.75 13.65
CA ARG A 249 14.76 -3.14 14.83
C ARG A 249 13.47 -2.42 14.47
N TRP A 250 13.51 -1.65 13.37
CA TRP A 250 12.33 -1.02 12.78
C TRP A 250 11.22 -2.04 12.50
N ALA A 251 11.54 -3.09 11.72
CA ALA A 251 10.56 -4.09 11.34
C ALA A 251 9.96 -4.85 12.53
N ALA A 252 10.81 -5.16 13.52
CA ALA A 252 10.35 -5.74 14.77
C ALA A 252 9.41 -4.81 15.51
N ALA A 253 9.72 -3.51 15.61
CA ALA A 253 8.86 -2.54 16.28
C ALA A 253 7.50 -2.40 15.57
N ILE A 254 7.49 -2.31 14.23
CA ILE A 254 6.27 -2.28 13.40
C ILE A 254 5.42 -3.54 13.63
N GLY A 255 6.01 -4.73 13.47
CA GLY A 255 5.27 -5.98 13.62
C GLY A 255 4.76 -6.19 15.05
N ARG A 256 5.52 -5.76 16.07
CA ARG A 256 5.14 -5.89 17.48
C ARG A 256 3.99 -4.96 17.84
N VAL A 257 4.06 -3.68 17.46
CA VAL A 257 2.99 -2.74 17.78
C VAL A 257 1.68 -3.13 17.10
N ARG A 258 1.75 -3.75 15.91
CA ARG A 258 0.55 -4.25 15.23
C ARG A 258 -0.23 -5.28 16.06
N VAL A 259 0.47 -6.08 16.85
CA VAL A 259 -0.16 -7.14 17.67
C VAL A 259 -0.43 -6.69 19.10
N LEU A 260 0.48 -5.91 19.68
CA LEU A 260 0.39 -5.46 21.07
C LEU A 260 -0.46 -4.20 21.25
N GLY A 261 -0.57 -3.36 20.22
CA GLY A 261 -1.28 -2.08 20.26
C GLY A 261 -0.85 -1.21 21.44
N ALA A 262 -1.82 -0.74 22.21
CA ALA A 262 -1.58 0.09 23.39
C ALA A 262 -0.80 -0.62 24.52
N ALA A 263 -0.65 -1.95 24.46
CA ALA A 263 0.15 -2.73 25.41
C ALA A 263 1.60 -2.93 24.95
N ALA A 264 2.04 -2.25 23.88
CA ALA A 264 3.43 -2.30 23.42
C ALA A 264 4.42 -1.92 24.54
N ASP A 265 5.53 -2.65 24.62
CA ASP A 265 6.60 -2.35 25.57
C ASP A 265 7.34 -1.06 25.22
N ALA A 266 8.03 -0.48 26.22
CA ALA A 266 8.74 0.77 26.06
C ALA A 266 9.78 0.73 24.93
N ALA A 267 10.48 -0.39 24.71
CA ALA A 267 11.49 -0.47 23.66
C ALA A 267 10.85 -0.38 22.26
N THR A 268 9.70 -1.03 22.08
CA THR A 268 8.90 -0.92 20.85
C THR A 268 8.46 0.53 20.61
N VAL A 269 7.96 1.22 21.65
CA VAL A 269 7.53 2.62 21.56
C VAL A 269 8.67 3.56 21.19
N GLU A 270 9.83 3.43 21.86
CA GLU A 270 10.99 4.28 21.60
C GLU A 270 11.55 4.09 20.19
N GLU A 271 11.61 2.84 19.69
CA GLU A 271 12.07 2.56 18.34
C GLU A 271 11.14 3.21 17.30
N LEU A 272 9.81 3.09 17.46
CA LEU A 272 8.85 3.74 16.56
C LEU A 272 8.96 5.25 16.56
N LEU A 273 9.06 5.88 17.74
CA LEU A 273 9.20 7.33 17.85
C LEU A 273 10.50 7.80 17.18
N SER A 274 11.60 7.07 17.38
CA SER A 274 12.89 7.40 16.75
C SER A 274 12.81 7.39 15.23
N TRP A 275 12.18 6.37 14.63
CA TRP A 275 12.00 6.29 13.18
C TRP A 275 11.01 7.33 12.65
N ALA A 276 9.92 7.58 13.39
CA ALA A 276 8.90 8.55 13.01
C ALA A 276 9.38 10.01 13.08
N SER A 277 10.41 10.31 13.90
CA SER A 277 11.03 11.64 13.97
C SER A 277 12.28 11.80 13.10
N ALA A 278 12.83 10.70 12.57
CA ALA A 278 14.03 10.76 11.75
C ALA A 278 13.77 11.58 10.47
N PRO A 279 14.76 12.36 9.97
CA PRO A 279 14.67 12.99 8.66
C PRO A 279 14.46 11.94 7.56
N SER A 280 13.99 12.35 6.39
CA SER A 280 13.70 11.43 5.29
C SER A 280 14.91 10.57 4.93
N ASP A 281 14.65 9.30 4.64
CA ASP A 281 15.69 8.32 4.27
C ASP A 281 16.45 8.73 2.99
N ASP A 282 15.89 9.65 2.19
CA ASP A 282 16.44 10.13 0.92
C ASP A 282 17.41 11.31 1.09
N ALA A 283 17.52 11.90 2.29
CA ALA A 283 18.26 13.15 2.54
C ALA A 283 19.81 13.04 2.42
N GLY A 284 20.36 11.96 1.86
CA GLY A 284 21.82 11.84 1.74
C GLY A 284 22.41 10.61 1.04
N GLY A 285 21.60 9.73 0.45
CA GLY A 285 22.06 8.56 -0.28
C GLY A 285 20.89 7.63 -0.57
N GLY A 286 20.84 6.99 -1.74
CA GLY A 286 19.79 6.02 -2.04
C GLY A 286 19.72 4.89 -0.99
N PRO A 287 18.68 4.03 -1.04
CA PRO A 287 18.52 2.96 -0.07
C PRO A 287 19.81 2.15 0.05
N VAL A 288 20.24 1.90 1.29
CA VAL A 288 21.38 1.02 1.56
C VAL A 288 21.11 -0.32 0.90
N GLU A 289 22.07 -0.81 0.12
CA GLU A 289 21.92 -2.03 -0.66
C GLU A 289 21.43 -3.19 0.22
N GLY A 290 20.35 -3.84 -0.19
CA GLY A 290 19.73 -4.93 0.54
C GLY A 290 18.89 -4.54 1.76
N GLU A 291 18.69 -3.25 2.08
CA GLU A 291 17.81 -2.82 3.18
C GLU A 291 16.41 -2.36 2.73
N TRP A 292 16.15 -2.32 1.42
CA TRP A 292 14.84 -1.92 0.90
C TRP A 292 13.74 -2.88 1.36
N VAL A 293 12.57 -2.33 1.68
CA VAL A 293 11.37 -3.07 2.05
C VAL A 293 10.20 -2.58 1.18
N PRO A 294 9.27 -3.46 0.78
CA PRO A 294 8.19 -3.11 -0.14
C PRO A 294 7.04 -2.33 0.50
N PHE A 295 6.94 -2.32 1.84
CA PHE A 295 5.84 -1.65 2.53
C PHE A 295 5.96 -0.12 2.43
N LEU A 296 4.87 0.53 2.02
CA LEU A 296 4.78 1.98 1.87
C LEU A 296 5.92 2.54 0.98
N ASP A 297 6.22 1.83 -0.11
CA ASP A 297 7.30 2.14 -1.05
C ASP A 297 8.67 2.36 -0.37
N GLY A 298 8.91 1.69 0.75
CA GLY A 298 10.14 1.80 1.52
C GLY A 298 10.24 3.05 2.40
N ASP A 299 9.17 3.84 2.58
CA ASP A 299 9.13 4.95 3.53
C ASP A 299 9.02 4.47 4.99
N ARG A 300 10.10 3.90 5.50
CA ARG A 300 10.18 3.28 6.84
C ARG A 300 9.73 4.22 7.95
N GLY A 301 10.16 5.47 7.91
CA GLY A 301 9.74 6.46 8.92
C GLY A 301 8.30 6.95 8.75
N GLY A 302 7.78 6.99 7.52
CA GLY A 302 6.35 7.21 7.27
C GLY A 302 5.50 6.09 7.85
N TYR A 303 5.91 4.84 7.64
CA TYR A 303 5.24 3.68 8.22
C TYR A 303 5.37 3.65 9.75
N ALA A 304 6.51 4.02 10.32
CA ALA A 304 6.62 4.22 11.77
C ALA A 304 5.62 5.28 12.26
N GLY A 305 5.50 6.41 11.55
CA GLY A 305 4.52 7.46 11.82
C GLY A 305 3.06 6.98 11.77
N LEU A 306 2.71 6.17 10.76
CA LEU A 306 1.42 5.49 10.66
C LEU A 306 1.20 4.57 11.87
N ALA A 307 2.21 3.77 12.24
CA ALA A 307 2.13 2.79 13.32
C ALA A 307 1.96 3.41 14.72
N LEU A 308 2.37 4.67 14.94
CA LEU A 308 2.16 5.39 16.20
C LEU A 308 0.68 5.46 16.62
N ARG A 309 -0.26 5.41 15.66
CA ARG A 309 -1.70 5.43 15.95
C ARG A 309 -2.20 4.22 16.74
N GLN A 310 -1.42 3.15 16.77
CA GLN A 310 -1.74 1.91 17.48
C GLN A 310 -1.32 1.95 18.96
N LEU A 311 -0.50 2.92 19.37
CA LEU A 311 0.03 3.03 20.74
C LEU A 311 -1.00 3.53 21.76
N GLY A 312 -2.11 4.11 21.30
CA GLY A 312 -3.18 4.61 22.16
C GLY A 312 -2.91 6.00 22.77
N PRO A 313 -3.92 6.55 23.49
CA PRO A 313 -3.95 7.97 23.90
C PRO A 313 -2.78 8.41 24.77
N GLN A 314 -2.18 7.52 25.55
CA GLN A 314 -1.08 7.85 26.46
C GLN A 314 0.22 8.24 25.75
N HIS A 315 0.33 7.98 24.44
CA HIS A 315 1.49 8.34 23.62
C HIS A 315 1.21 9.43 22.59
N GLU A 316 -0.02 9.98 22.52
CA GLU A 316 -0.43 10.92 21.48
C GLU A 316 0.45 12.18 21.40
N ASP A 317 0.79 12.79 22.55
CA ASP A 317 1.61 14.00 22.55
C ASP A 317 3.02 13.73 21.99
N ARG A 318 3.63 12.61 22.40
CA ARG A 318 4.95 12.19 21.92
C ARG A 318 4.92 11.82 20.44
N ALA A 319 3.85 11.15 20.00
CA ALA A 319 3.65 10.80 18.61
C ALA A 319 3.48 12.04 17.73
N PHE A 320 2.69 13.01 18.20
CA PHE A 320 2.52 14.29 17.52
C PHE A 320 3.83 15.07 17.43
N ASP A 321 4.62 15.10 18.52
CA ASP A 321 5.96 15.70 18.53
C ASP A 321 6.88 15.09 17.46
N ALA A 322 6.97 13.75 17.42
CA ALA A 322 7.80 13.04 16.45
C ALA A 322 7.42 13.37 14.99
N LEU A 323 6.11 13.39 14.70
CA LEU A 323 5.62 13.74 13.35
C LEU A 323 5.94 15.18 12.97
N LEU A 324 5.82 16.12 13.91
CA LEU A 324 6.18 17.53 13.69
C LEU A 324 7.69 17.73 13.49
N ASP A 325 8.52 16.91 14.13
CA ASP A 325 9.98 16.95 13.95
C ASP A 325 10.40 16.42 12.56
N ARG A 326 9.68 15.40 12.04
CA ARG A 326 9.93 14.85 10.69
C ARG A 326 9.38 15.74 9.58
N LEU A 327 8.22 16.38 9.79
CA LEU A 327 7.49 17.12 8.76
C LEU A 327 8.39 18.08 7.94
N PRO A 328 9.26 18.92 8.53
CA PRO A 328 10.11 19.83 7.75
C PRO A 328 11.05 19.19 6.72
N ALA A 329 11.30 17.88 6.82
CA ALA A 329 12.29 17.15 6.02
C ALA A 329 11.67 16.18 4.98
N VAL A 330 10.34 16.15 4.85
CA VAL A 330 9.63 15.31 3.87
C VAL A 330 9.01 16.16 2.76
N SER A 331 8.94 15.59 1.56
CA SER A 331 8.32 16.14 0.36
C SER A 331 7.52 15.04 -0.36
N GLY A 332 6.77 15.39 -1.40
CA GLY A 332 5.99 14.46 -2.22
C GLY A 332 4.98 13.64 -1.41
N GLU A 333 4.77 12.39 -1.82
CA GLU A 333 3.80 11.48 -1.19
C GLU A 333 4.09 11.23 0.30
N ARG A 334 5.37 11.22 0.71
CA ARG A 334 5.75 11.10 2.12
C ARG A 334 5.19 12.24 2.98
N SER A 335 5.00 13.43 2.40
CA SER A 335 4.35 14.54 3.09
C SER A 335 2.90 14.23 3.40
N LEU A 336 2.17 13.61 2.48
CA LEU A 336 0.77 13.23 2.68
C LEU A 336 0.64 12.24 3.84
N THR A 337 1.55 11.25 3.92
CA THR A 337 1.59 10.27 5.02
C THR A 337 1.78 10.93 6.37
N VAL A 338 2.88 11.69 6.55
CA VAL A 338 3.21 12.33 7.84
C VAL A 338 2.12 13.34 8.23
N LEU A 339 1.69 14.16 7.28
CA LEU A 339 0.72 15.22 7.51
C LEU A 339 -0.67 14.66 7.80
N GLY A 340 -1.09 13.59 7.11
CA GLY A 340 -2.38 12.95 7.35
C GLY A 340 -2.51 12.42 8.78
N VAL A 341 -1.45 11.85 9.34
CA VAL A 341 -1.43 11.43 10.76
C VAL A 341 -1.40 12.65 11.69
N ALA A 342 -0.55 13.64 11.43
CA ALA A 342 -0.43 14.82 12.26
C ALA A 342 -1.73 15.64 12.33
N LEU A 343 -2.45 15.79 11.20
CA LEU A 343 -3.74 16.47 11.14
C LEU A 343 -4.79 15.74 11.98
N ARG A 344 -4.92 14.41 11.87
CA ARG A 344 -5.86 13.65 12.71
C ARG A 344 -5.58 13.81 14.21
N LEU A 345 -4.31 13.82 14.61
CA LEU A 345 -3.92 14.06 16.01
C LEU A 345 -4.18 15.50 16.47
N ALA A 346 -4.04 16.49 15.59
CA ALA A 346 -4.32 17.89 15.89
C ALA A 346 -5.82 18.22 15.91
N PHE A 347 -6.63 17.51 15.10
CA PHE A 347 -8.04 17.74 14.89
C PHE A 347 -8.90 16.50 15.22
N PRO A 348 -8.89 16.03 16.50
CA PRO A 348 -9.59 14.81 16.88
C PRO A 348 -11.12 14.92 16.75
N ASP A 349 -11.67 16.14 16.85
CA ASP A 349 -13.10 16.45 16.72
C ASP A 349 -13.51 16.81 15.27
N GLY A 350 -12.62 16.60 14.31
CA GLY A 350 -12.80 16.98 12.92
C GLY A 350 -12.26 18.38 12.57
N PRO A 351 -12.46 18.80 11.32
CA PRO A 351 -11.83 19.99 10.75
C PRO A 351 -12.31 21.29 11.42
N ALA A 352 -11.43 22.30 11.47
CA ALA A 352 -11.86 23.62 11.91
C ALA A 352 -12.82 24.26 10.90
N ALA A 353 -13.72 25.11 11.38
CA ALA A 353 -14.57 25.90 10.49
C ALA A 353 -13.70 26.79 9.59
N ALA A 354 -14.03 26.85 8.30
CA ALA A 354 -13.31 27.67 7.34
C ALA A 354 -13.24 29.14 7.80
N GLY A 355 -12.04 29.71 7.82
CA GLY A 355 -11.81 31.09 8.27
C GLY A 355 -11.65 31.28 9.77
N THR A 356 -11.57 30.20 10.56
CA THR A 356 -11.26 30.28 12.00
C THR A 356 -9.97 31.09 12.24
N PRO A 357 -9.98 32.13 13.10
CA PRO A 357 -8.77 32.90 13.40
C PRO A 357 -7.71 32.09 14.15
N VAL A 358 -6.42 32.31 13.85
CA VAL A 358 -5.28 31.57 14.45
C VAL A 358 -5.25 31.63 15.99
N GLY A 359 -5.64 32.76 16.58
CA GLY A 359 -5.68 32.94 18.03
C GLY A 359 -6.75 32.09 18.73
N VAL A 360 -7.74 31.58 17.99
CA VAL A 360 -8.81 30.70 18.48
C VAL A 360 -8.42 29.22 18.35
N LEU A 361 -7.45 28.89 17.49
CA LEU A 361 -6.97 27.51 17.36
C LEU A 361 -6.42 27.00 18.69
N PRO A 362 -6.81 25.80 19.13
CA PRO A 362 -6.17 25.07 20.22
C PRO A 362 -4.64 24.96 20.03
N PRO A 363 -3.87 24.83 21.12
CA PRO A 363 -2.40 24.81 21.05
C PRO A 363 -1.83 23.77 20.08
N ARG A 364 -2.39 22.56 20.05
CA ARG A 364 -1.95 21.46 19.17
C ARG A 364 -2.14 21.82 17.68
N GLN A 365 -3.32 22.34 17.31
CA GLN A 365 -3.63 22.80 15.95
C GLN A 365 -2.76 23.97 15.51
N ARG A 366 -2.56 24.94 16.41
CA ARG A 366 -1.69 26.09 16.14
C ARG A 366 -0.25 25.67 15.89
N ARG A 367 0.29 24.73 16.68
CA ARG A 367 1.66 24.23 16.51
C ARG A 367 1.86 23.54 15.17
N LEU A 368 0.90 22.74 14.70
CA LEU A 368 0.95 22.16 13.35
C LEU A 368 0.95 23.26 12.27
N ALA A 369 0.07 24.25 12.39
CA ALA A 369 0.04 25.39 11.46
C ALA A 369 1.38 26.16 11.45
N GLU A 370 2.00 26.38 12.62
CA GLU A 370 3.32 27.02 12.74
C GLU A 370 4.43 26.25 12.03
N VAL A 371 4.47 24.92 12.19
CA VAL A 371 5.44 24.06 11.48
C VAL A 371 5.18 24.14 9.97
N LEU A 372 3.94 23.98 9.53
CA LEU A 372 3.57 24.07 8.12
C LEU A 372 3.92 25.42 7.48
N GLY A 373 3.73 26.53 8.20
CA GLY A 373 4.09 27.85 7.69
C GLY A 373 5.61 28.04 7.55
N ARG A 374 6.40 27.46 8.47
CA ARG A 374 7.86 27.60 8.48
C ARG A 374 8.56 26.63 7.53
N SER A 375 7.96 25.48 7.26
CA SER A 375 8.53 24.43 6.41
C SER A 375 8.19 24.63 4.93
N THR A 376 9.16 24.43 4.06
CA THR A 376 8.98 24.50 2.60
C THR A 376 8.71 23.13 2.00
N GLU A 377 9.54 22.13 2.34
CA GLU A 377 9.51 20.79 1.74
C GLU A 377 8.14 20.11 1.75
N PRO A 378 7.31 20.17 2.82
CA PRO A 378 6.00 19.52 2.84
C PRO A 378 5.05 19.95 1.73
N TRP A 379 5.24 21.15 1.19
CA TRP A 379 4.38 21.73 0.17
C TRP A 379 4.84 21.40 -1.24
N LEU A 380 5.93 20.63 -1.39
CA LEU A 380 6.58 20.39 -2.67
C LEU A 380 6.57 18.91 -3.07
N ILE A 381 6.55 18.65 -4.37
CA ILE A 381 6.88 17.37 -5.01
C ILE A 381 7.83 17.68 -6.17
N ASP A 382 9.00 17.03 -6.20
CA ASP A 382 10.06 17.32 -7.17
C ASP A 382 10.41 18.82 -7.31
N GLY A 383 10.36 19.54 -6.18
CA GLY A 383 10.61 20.98 -6.11
C GLY A 383 9.50 21.87 -6.68
N GLN A 384 8.36 21.31 -7.09
CA GLN A 384 7.17 22.02 -7.56
C GLN A 384 6.06 21.98 -6.51
N GLU A 385 5.12 22.93 -6.56
CA GLU A 385 3.98 22.97 -5.64
C GLU A 385 3.14 21.69 -5.73
N PHE A 386 2.93 21.04 -4.59
CA PHE A 386 2.18 19.80 -4.51
C PHE A 386 0.73 20.06 -4.10
N GLY A 387 -0.17 20.10 -5.11
CA GLY A 387 -1.59 20.40 -4.92
C GLY A 387 -2.32 19.47 -3.93
N ASN A 388 -1.89 18.21 -3.80
CA ASN A 388 -2.52 17.25 -2.89
C ASN A 388 -2.36 17.67 -1.43
N VAL A 389 -1.22 18.22 -1.06
CA VAL A 389 -0.99 18.75 0.30
C VAL A 389 -1.86 19.99 0.53
N ALA A 390 -1.96 20.88 -0.44
CA ALA A 390 -2.83 22.05 -0.37
C ALA A 390 -4.32 21.66 -0.17
N MET A 391 -4.77 20.61 -0.87
CA MET A 391 -6.10 20.05 -0.68
C MET A 391 -6.28 19.46 0.72
N LEU A 392 -5.38 18.57 1.15
CA LEU A 392 -5.42 17.91 2.46
C LEU A 392 -5.44 18.93 3.61
N VAL A 393 -4.55 19.92 3.61
CA VAL A 393 -4.55 21.00 4.62
C VAL A 393 -5.86 21.79 4.59
N GLY A 394 -6.37 22.06 3.39
CA GLY A 394 -7.62 22.78 3.17
C GLY A 394 -8.86 22.07 3.70
N GLU A 395 -8.90 20.74 3.68
CA GLU A 395 -9.98 19.93 4.25
C GLU A 395 -10.11 20.12 5.77
N TYR A 396 -9.00 20.47 6.44
CA TYR A 396 -8.97 20.77 7.88
C TYR A 396 -9.27 22.24 8.22
N GLY A 397 -9.70 23.03 7.24
CA GLY A 397 -10.06 24.44 7.42
C GLY A 397 -8.87 25.38 7.53
N LEU A 398 -7.66 24.91 7.22
CA LEU A 398 -6.42 25.67 7.25
C LEU A 398 -6.09 26.28 5.85
N PRO A 399 -5.21 27.29 5.79
CA PRO A 399 -4.75 27.88 4.52
C PRO A 399 -4.06 26.86 3.60
N ARG A 400 -4.32 26.98 2.29
CA ARG A 400 -3.93 25.98 1.26
C ARG A 400 -2.58 26.24 0.59
N SER A 401 -1.77 27.16 1.12
CA SER A 401 -0.39 27.34 0.67
C SER A 401 0.48 27.79 1.82
N ARG A 402 1.79 27.61 1.68
CA ARG A 402 2.77 28.06 2.66
C ARG A 402 2.69 29.57 2.91
N GLU A 403 2.60 30.37 1.86
CA GLU A 403 2.50 31.84 1.95
C GLU A 403 1.22 32.26 2.67
N ALA A 404 0.10 31.60 2.34
CA ALA A 404 -1.17 31.86 3.01
C ALA A 404 -1.15 31.41 4.48
N MET A 405 -0.45 30.32 4.80
CA MET A 405 -0.23 29.85 6.16
C MET A 405 0.60 30.84 6.97
N LEU A 406 1.70 31.37 6.41
CA LEU A 406 2.51 32.40 7.05
C LEU A 406 1.71 33.67 7.32
N ALA A 407 0.99 34.19 6.31
CA ALA A 407 0.14 35.36 6.46
C ALA A 407 -1.01 35.13 7.46
N TYR A 408 -1.45 33.90 7.65
CA TYR A 408 -2.43 33.51 8.65
C TYR A 408 -1.84 33.54 10.07
N LEU A 409 -0.61 33.05 10.25
CA LEU A 409 0.11 33.06 11.53
C LEU A 409 0.52 34.47 11.98
N GLU A 410 0.85 35.37 11.05
CA GLU A 410 1.19 36.78 11.35
C GLU A 410 0.03 37.59 11.93
N ARG A 411 -1.21 37.06 11.88
CA ARG A 411 -2.41 37.68 12.48
C ARG A 411 -2.58 37.34 13.96
N LEU A 412 -1.58 36.71 14.58
CA LEU A 412 -1.52 36.57 16.03
C LEU A 412 -1.38 37.97 16.66
N PRO A 413 -2.21 38.33 17.65
CA PRO A 413 -2.14 39.62 18.33
C PRO A 413 -0.84 39.81 19.13
#